data_AF-A0A9E4VNW6-F1
#
_entry.id   AF-A0A9E4VNW6-F1
#
_cell.length_a   1.000
_cell.length_b   1.000
_cell.length_c   1.000
_cell.angle_alpha   90.00
_cell.angle_beta   90.00
_cell.angle_gamma   90.00
#
_symmetry.space_group_name_H-M   'P 1'
#
loop_
_entity.id
_entity.type
_entity.pdbx_description
1 polymer ?
#
loop_
_entity_poly.entity_id
_entity_poly.type
_entity_poly.pdbx_seq_one_letter_code
_entity_poly.pdbx_strand_id
1 'polypeptide(L)'
;MNRSADGPPHDQVPLLPGERFEVALDAQLGVVGASAAGENSLTVTTHRAILLSSEPGKRTTALLPLSKLTGVEVVDVYRAAERLPQGLLLLGAGALLGWLSWIVVGVVLISLLVGGLPVLAAIYILTGYALPDQDGALILHAGDYTLRHVLRSADARRDAHLVAQRLYELASAVGSEPAADATAPEAEQAPLWPSVEPITSFGPMPPDEPATAPESATEAGPTPEAGPTTAEAPPAADEQAAEERGTPAPPSPWQPS
;
A
#
# COMPACT_ATOMS: atom_id res chain seq x y z
N MET A 1 4.96 26.73 -13.67
CA MET A 1 5.87 26.87 -12.51
C MET A 1 6.63 25.56 -12.38
N ASN A 2 7.82 25.49 -12.99
CA ASN A 2 8.73 24.36 -12.88
C ASN A 2 9.46 24.49 -11.54
N ARG A 3 9.16 23.64 -10.55
CA ARG A 3 10.06 23.44 -9.42
C ARG A 3 11.26 22.67 -9.95
N SER A 4 12.41 23.32 -9.95
CA SER A 4 13.70 22.72 -10.26
C SER A 4 13.93 21.49 -9.38
N ALA A 5 14.08 20.34 -10.02
CA ALA A 5 14.44 19.06 -9.41
C ALA A 5 15.96 18.98 -9.14
N ASP A 6 16.54 20.06 -8.62
CA ASP A 6 17.95 20.10 -8.17
C ASP A 6 18.02 19.90 -6.64
N GLY A 7 17.26 18.92 -6.16
CA GLY A 7 17.59 18.31 -4.88
C GLY A 7 18.91 17.54 -5.05
N PRO A 8 19.85 17.61 -4.09
CA PRO A 8 21.09 16.89 -4.23
C PRO A 8 20.83 15.37 -4.40
N PRO A 9 21.66 14.63 -5.15
CA PRO A 9 21.49 13.20 -5.46
C PRO A 9 21.80 12.29 -4.24
N HIS A 10 21.41 12.73 -3.05
CA HIS A 10 21.57 12.00 -1.80
C HIS A 10 20.31 11.20 -1.58
N ASP A 11 20.28 9.97 -2.11
CA ASP A 11 19.55 8.82 -1.53
C ASP A 11 19.28 7.67 -2.50
N GLN A 12 20.05 7.57 -3.58
CA GLN A 12 20.05 6.36 -4.39
C GLN A 12 20.65 5.21 -3.58
N VAL A 13 19.85 4.16 -3.35
CA VAL A 13 20.33 2.94 -2.70
C VAL A 13 21.42 2.34 -3.58
N PRO A 14 22.62 2.06 -3.04
CA PRO A 14 23.73 1.56 -3.85
C PRO A 14 23.35 0.22 -4.49
N LEU A 15 23.48 0.18 -5.82
CA LEU A 15 23.31 -1.04 -6.60
C LEU A 15 24.50 -1.98 -6.35
N LEU A 16 24.22 -3.27 -6.24
CA LEU A 16 25.20 -4.33 -6.17
C LEU A 16 25.93 -4.47 -7.53
N PRO A 17 27.15 -5.03 -7.56
CA PRO A 17 27.83 -5.32 -8.81
C PRO A 17 26.98 -6.22 -9.71
N GLY A 18 26.68 -5.77 -10.93
CA GLY A 18 25.83 -6.48 -11.89
C GLY A 18 24.32 -6.30 -11.68
N GLU A 19 23.89 -5.63 -10.61
CA GLU A 19 22.50 -5.23 -10.40
C GLU A 19 22.15 -4.08 -11.34
N ARG A 20 21.02 -4.22 -12.06
CA ARG A 20 20.52 -3.19 -12.96
C ARG A 20 19.19 -2.67 -12.45
N PHE A 21 19.00 -1.36 -12.56
CA PHE A 21 17.72 -0.73 -12.33
C PHE A 21 16.75 -1.13 -13.44
N GLU A 22 15.53 -1.53 -13.05
CA GLU A 22 14.49 -1.92 -14.00
C GLU A 22 13.37 -0.89 -14.00
N VAL A 23 12.76 -0.64 -12.84
CA VAL A 23 11.65 0.30 -12.71
C VAL A 23 11.56 0.82 -11.28
N ALA A 24 11.10 2.06 -11.09
CA ALA A 24 10.71 2.57 -9.78
C ALA A 24 9.25 3.02 -9.81
N LEU A 25 8.57 2.81 -8.69
CA LEU A 25 7.20 3.24 -8.45
C LEU A 25 7.21 4.22 -7.28
N ASP A 26 6.85 5.47 -7.54
CA ASP A 26 6.62 6.47 -6.51
C ASP A 26 5.15 6.45 -6.07
N ALA A 27 4.90 6.56 -4.77
CA ALA A 27 3.56 6.50 -4.20
C ALA A 27 2.61 7.58 -4.74
N GLN A 28 3.13 8.71 -5.20
CA GLN A 28 2.36 9.85 -5.70
C GLN A 28 2.46 10.03 -7.21
N LEU A 29 3.64 9.82 -7.80
CA LEU A 29 3.88 10.09 -9.22
C LEU A 29 3.63 8.87 -10.12
N GLY A 30 3.61 7.66 -9.56
CA GLY A 30 3.55 6.43 -10.34
C GLY A 30 4.92 6.00 -10.84
N VAL A 31 5.01 5.43 -12.04
CA VAL A 31 6.29 4.93 -12.54
C VAL A 31 7.25 6.09 -12.83
N VAL A 32 8.42 6.02 -12.22
CA VAL A 32 9.47 7.03 -12.32
C VAL A 32 10.80 6.37 -12.69
N GLY A 33 11.70 7.15 -13.30
CA GLY A 33 13.07 6.72 -13.55
C GLY A 33 13.91 6.69 -12.28
N ALA A 34 15.09 6.05 -12.36
CA ALA A 34 16.00 5.87 -11.21
C ALA A 34 16.34 7.17 -10.46
N SER A 35 16.52 8.27 -11.20
CA SER A 35 16.90 9.57 -10.62
C SER A 35 15.72 10.34 -10.01
N ALA A 36 14.48 9.90 -10.24
CA ALA A 36 13.25 10.57 -9.82
C ALA A 36 12.49 9.81 -8.73
N ALA A 37 13.06 8.72 -8.21
CA ALA A 37 12.50 7.98 -7.09
C ALA A 37 12.50 8.87 -5.82
N GLY A 38 11.30 9.20 -5.33
CA GLY A 38 11.13 10.00 -4.13
C GLY A 38 11.32 9.23 -2.83
N GLU A 39 11.03 9.88 -1.71
CA GLU A 39 11.19 9.32 -0.36
C GLU A 39 10.25 8.14 -0.03
N ASN A 40 9.16 8.01 -0.79
CA ASN A 40 8.17 6.96 -0.66
C ASN A 40 8.06 6.22 -2.00
N SER A 41 9.09 5.43 -2.30
CA SER A 41 9.23 4.75 -3.59
C SER A 41 9.62 3.28 -3.43
N LEU A 42 9.09 2.44 -4.31
CA LEU A 42 9.50 1.06 -4.50
C LEU A 42 10.36 0.98 -5.76
N THR A 43 11.66 0.75 -5.59
CA THR A 43 12.59 0.51 -6.69
C THR A 43 12.75 -0.98 -6.92
N VAL A 44 12.58 -1.42 -8.16
CA VAL A 44 12.78 -2.80 -8.59
C VAL A 44 14.06 -2.88 -9.42
N THR A 45 14.91 -3.83 -9.06
CA THR A 45 16.14 -4.14 -9.78
C THR A 45 16.09 -5.57 -10.29
N THR A 46 17.13 -5.99 -11.01
CA THR A 46 17.27 -7.38 -11.47
C THR A 46 17.36 -8.42 -10.35
N HIS A 47 17.66 -8.03 -9.11
CA HIS A 47 17.91 -8.97 -8.00
C HIS A 47 16.98 -8.78 -6.80
N ARG A 48 16.49 -7.56 -6.57
CA ARG A 48 15.70 -7.23 -5.37
C ARG A 48 14.72 -6.09 -5.63
N ALA A 49 13.67 -6.05 -4.84
CA ALA A 49 12.84 -4.87 -4.65
C ALA A 49 13.32 -4.10 -3.41
N ILE A 50 13.35 -2.79 -3.49
CA ILE A 50 13.87 -1.88 -2.49
C ILE A 50 12.76 -0.87 -2.18
N LEU A 51 12.17 -0.96 -0.99
CA LEU A 51 11.18 0.00 -0.54
C LEU A 51 11.84 1.05 0.32
N LEU A 52 11.74 2.29 -0.13
CA LEU A 52 12.01 3.47 0.68
C LEU A 52 10.68 4.00 1.17
N SER A 53 10.55 4.14 2.48
CA SER A 53 9.44 4.86 3.09
C SER A 53 9.95 5.89 4.07
N SER A 54 9.37 7.07 4.01
CA SER A 54 9.68 8.21 4.85
C SER A 54 8.42 8.62 5.60
N GLU A 55 8.48 8.46 6.91
CA GLU A 55 7.52 8.93 7.89
C GLU A 55 8.13 10.14 8.63
N PRO A 56 7.31 11.02 9.23
CA PRO A 56 7.83 12.16 10.00
C PRO A 56 8.83 11.72 11.07
N GLY A 57 10.11 12.09 10.87
CA GLY A 57 11.20 11.75 11.79
C GLY A 57 11.76 10.32 11.70
N LYS A 58 11.27 9.50 10.75
CA LYS A 58 11.74 8.12 10.58
C LYS A 58 11.79 7.73 9.11
N ARG A 59 12.95 7.25 8.67
CA ARG A 59 13.11 6.65 7.34
C ARG A 59 13.36 5.16 7.47
N THR A 60 12.60 4.39 6.72
CA THR A 60 12.71 2.93 6.67
C THR A 60 13.06 2.49 5.26
N THR A 61 14.10 1.66 5.16
CA THR A 61 14.50 1.00 3.92
C THR A 61 14.31 -0.49 4.11
N ALA A 62 13.46 -1.11 3.30
CA ALA A 62 13.26 -2.55 3.29
C ALA A 62 13.77 -3.14 1.98
N LEU A 63 14.51 -4.24 2.07
CA LEU A 63 15.13 -4.92 0.93
C LEU A 63 14.51 -6.31 0.81
N LEU A 64 13.98 -6.61 -0.38
CA LEU A 64 13.30 -7.86 -0.67
C LEU A 64 13.96 -8.57 -1.86
N PRO A 65 14.74 -9.65 -1.63
CA PRO A 65 15.30 -10.44 -2.72
C PRO A 65 14.21 -11.04 -3.61
N LEU A 66 14.33 -10.92 -4.93
CA LEU A 66 13.34 -11.46 -5.87
C LEU A 66 13.27 -12.99 -5.82
N SER A 67 14.36 -13.66 -5.44
CA SER A 67 14.39 -15.11 -5.23
C SER A 67 13.51 -15.58 -4.06
N LYS A 68 13.13 -14.67 -3.15
CA LYS A 68 12.21 -14.94 -2.05
C LYS A 68 10.78 -14.47 -2.33
N LEU A 69 10.53 -13.83 -3.46
CA LEU A 69 9.22 -13.31 -3.81
C LEU A 69 8.27 -14.48 -4.12
N THR A 70 7.27 -14.66 -3.26
CA THR A 70 6.25 -15.71 -3.39
C THR A 70 4.98 -15.22 -4.08
N GLY A 71 4.69 -13.92 -4.00
CA GLY A 71 3.50 -13.33 -4.61
C GLY A 71 3.56 -11.81 -4.67
N VAL A 72 2.77 -11.27 -5.60
CA VAL A 72 2.58 -9.82 -5.77
C VAL A 72 1.10 -9.56 -5.86
N GLU A 73 0.61 -8.65 -5.04
CA GLU A 73 -0.81 -8.29 -4.96
C GLU A 73 -0.96 -6.77 -5.11
N VAL A 74 -1.86 -6.35 -6.00
CA VAL A 74 -2.24 -4.95 -6.16
C VAL A 74 -3.63 -4.78 -5.56
N VAL A 75 -3.69 -4.08 -4.43
CA VAL A 75 -4.94 -3.73 -3.77
C VAL A 75 -5.42 -2.39 -4.34
N ASP A 76 -6.42 -2.46 -5.20
CA ASP A 76 -7.07 -1.27 -5.74
C ASP A 76 -8.17 -0.76 -4.80
N VAL A 77 -8.28 0.57 -4.71
CA VAL A 77 -9.35 1.21 -3.96
C VAL A 77 -10.62 1.18 -4.79
N TYR A 78 -11.49 0.22 -4.52
CA TYR A 78 -12.80 0.20 -5.15
C TYR A 78 -13.71 1.25 -4.51
N ARG A 79 -13.90 2.38 -5.20
CA ARG A 79 -15.00 3.28 -4.88
C ARG A 79 -16.28 2.57 -5.30
N ALA A 80 -17.10 2.17 -4.33
CA ALA A 80 -18.42 1.62 -4.61
C ALA A 80 -19.22 2.69 -5.37
N ALA A 81 -19.26 2.58 -6.70
CA ALA A 81 -19.91 3.54 -7.59
C ALA A 81 -21.40 3.69 -7.25
N GLU A 82 -21.99 2.66 -6.66
CA GLU A 82 -23.37 2.61 -6.14
C GLU A 82 -23.63 3.61 -5.00
N ARG A 83 -22.60 3.96 -4.21
CA ARG A 83 -22.75 4.91 -3.09
C ARG A 83 -23.06 6.33 -3.55
N LEU A 84 -22.57 6.74 -4.72
CA LEU A 84 -22.81 8.09 -5.26
C LEU A 84 -24.29 8.34 -5.64
N PRO A 85 -24.92 7.53 -6.52
CA PRO A 85 -26.32 7.72 -6.85
C PRO A 85 -27.23 7.46 -5.64
N GLN A 86 -26.89 6.50 -4.77
CA GLN A 86 -27.63 6.26 -3.53
C GLN A 86 -27.59 7.48 -2.60
N GLY A 87 -26.42 8.06 -2.38
CA GLY A 87 -26.26 9.26 -1.57
C GLY A 87 -27.01 10.47 -2.16
N LEU A 88 -26.91 10.70 -3.47
CA LEU A 88 -27.64 11.79 -4.15
C LEU A 88 -29.16 11.61 -4.09
N LEU A 89 -29.66 10.38 -4.31
CA LEU A 89 -31.10 10.09 -4.20
C LEU A 89 -31.60 10.33 -2.78
N LEU A 90 -30.85 9.85 -1.78
CA LEU A 90 -31.21 10.01 -0.37
C LEU A 90 -31.19 11.49 0.05
N LEU A 91 -30.23 12.26 -0.46
CA LEU A 91 -30.14 13.71 -0.24
C LEU A 91 -31.37 14.43 -0.83
N GLY A 92 -31.69 14.13 -2.09
CA GLY A 92 -32.85 14.72 -2.77
C GLY A 92 -34.17 14.34 -2.10
N ALA A 93 -34.32 13.06 -1.73
CA ALA A 93 -35.49 12.58 -1.00
C ALA A 93 -35.62 13.25 0.38
N GLY A 94 -34.52 13.38 1.13
CA GLY A 94 -34.49 14.06 2.42
C GLY A 94 -34.90 15.53 2.33
N ALA A 95 -34.32 16.26 1.37
CA ALA A 95 -34.68 17.67 1.13
C ALA A 95 -36.16 17.83 0.74
N LEU A 96 -36.66 16.97 -0.16
CA LEU A 96 -38.06 16.98 -0.60
C LEU A 96 -39.01 16.66 0.55
N LEU A 97 -38.71 15.65 1.36
CA LEU A 97 -39.50 15.26 2.53
C LEU A 97 -39.52 16.35 3.60
N GLY A 98 -38.37 16.99 3.87
CA GLY A 98 -38.31 18.12 4.79
C GLY A 98 -39.16 19.30 4.31
N TRP A 99 -39.09 19.63 3.02
CA TRP A 99 -39.89 20.70 2.42
C TRP A 99 -41.40 20.38 2.44
N LEU A 100 -41.81 19.17 2.08
CA LEU A 100 -43.20 18.74 2.13
C LEU A 100 -43.73 18.71 3.57
N SER A 101 -42.95 18.19 4.52
CA SER A 101 -43.31 18.20 5.95
C SER A 101 -43.53 19.62 6.45
N TRP A 102 -42.70 20.56 6.02
CA TRP A 102 -42.86 21.97 6.39
C TRP A 102 -44.20 22.53 5.91
N ILE A 103 -44.56 22.27 4.64
CA ILE A 103 -45.82 22.75 4.05
C ILE A 103 -47.04 22.16 4.79
N VAL A 104 -47.00 20.88 5.15
CA VAL A 104 -48.16 20.17 5.73
C VAL A 104 -48.32 20.47 7.22
N VAL A 105 -47.22 20.39 7.99
CA VAL A 105 -47.27 20.42 9.46
C VAL A 105 -47.02 21.84 10.00
N GLY A 106 -46.23 22.65 9.31
CA GLY A 106 -45.84 23.99 9.76
C GLY A 106 -44.91 24.01 10.98
N VAL A 107 -44.45 22.84 11.45
CA VAL A 107 -43.55 22.72 12.61
C VAL A 107 -42.13 22.46 12.12
N VAL A 108 -41.22 23.37 12.47
CA VAL A 108 -39.80 23.33 12.10
C VAL A 108 -39.15 22.03 12.56
N LEU A 109 -39.36 21.66 13.83
CA LEU A 109 -38.70 20.50 14.45
C LEU A 109 -39.06 19.18 13.75
N ILE A 110 -40.35 18.98 13.44
CA ILE A 110 -40.82 17.77 12.75
C ILE A 110 -40.22 17.71 11.35
N SER A 111 -40.20 18.84 10.64
CA SER A 111 -39.64 18.93 9.29
C SER A 111 -38.13 18.68 9.27
N LEU A 112 -37.42 19.15 10.30
CA LEU A 112 -35.99 18.89 10.49
C LEU A 112 -35.72 17.41 10.79
N LEU A 113 -36.55 16.75 11.60
CA LEU A 113 -36.37 15.32 11.89
C LEU A 113 -36.65 14.46 10.65
N VAL A 114 -37.75 14.73 9.95
CA VAL A 114 -38.19 13.95 8.78
C VAL A 114 -37.25 14.13 7.59
N GLY A 115 -36.81 15.36 7.30
CA GLY A 115 -35.91 15.64 6.18
C GLY A 115 -34.43 15.58 6.54
N GLY A 116 -34.07 15.99 7.76
CA GLY A 116 -32.68 16.12 8.20
C GLY A 116 -31.99 14.79 8.45
N LEU A 117 -32.69 13.78 8.98
CA LEU A 117 -32.11 12.44 9.18
C LEU A 117 -31.66 11.81 7.84
N PRO A 118 -32.50 11.75 6.79
CA PRO A 118 -32.05 11.29 5.47
C PRO A 118 -30.92 12.14 4.89
N VAL A 119 -30.94 13.47 5.06
CA VAL A 119 -29.85 14.34 4.59
C VAL A 119 -28.53 14.02 5.31
N LEU A 120 -28.54 13.81 6.62
CA LEU A 120 -27.36 13.40 7.37
C LEU A 120 -26.82 12.05 6.91
N ALA A 121 -27.70 11.06 6.70
CA ALA A 121 -27.33 9.76 6.17
C ALA A 121 -26.74 9.87 4.75
N ALA A 122 -27.32 10.73 3.90
CA ALA A 122 -26.82 10.99 2.56
C ALA A 122 -25.42 11.62 2.57
N ILE A 123 -25.20 12.62 3.46
CA ILE A 123 -23.88 13.22 3.67
C ILE A 123 -22.88 12.14 4.08
N TYR A 124 -23.22 11.30 5.07
CA TYR A 124 -22.34 10.22 5.52
C TYR A 124 -21.95 9.26 4.37
N ILE A 125 -22.92 8.83 3.55
CA ILE A 125 -22.67 7.96 2.39
C ILE A 125 -21.79 8.66 1.35
N LEU A 126 -22.06 9.93 1.04
CA LEU A 126 -21.29 10.72 0.08
C LEU A 126 -19.87 11.01 0.58
N THR A 127 -19.69 11.24 1.88
CA THR A 127 -18.38 11.41 2.51
C THR A 127 -17.55 10.14 2.35
N GLY A 128 -18.13 8.96 2.61
CA GLY A 128 -17.43 7.68 2.40
C GLY A 128 -17.15 7.34 0.92
N TYR A 129 -17.81 8.02 -0.03
CA TYR A 129 -17.45 7.95 -1.44
C TYR A 129 -16.31 8.91 -1.82
N ALA A 130 -16.31 10.11 -1.22
CA ALA A 130 -15.28 11.12 -1.46
C ALA A 130 -13.94 10.77 -0.80
N LEU A 131 -14.01 10.18 0.40
CA LEU A 131 -12.90 9.78 1.25
C LEU A 131 -12.98 8.26 1.48
N PRO A 132 -12.41 7.44 0.59
CA PRO A 132 -12.37 6.01 0.81
C PRO A 132 -11.52 5.68 2.05
N ASP A 133 -12.01 4.76 2.89
CA ASP A 133 -11.33 4.35 4.14
C ASP A 133 -10.03 3.56 3.91
N GLN A 134 -9.73 3.18 2.67
CA GLN A 134 -8.57 2.38 2.31
C GLN A 134 -7.78 3.04 1.20
N ASP A 135 -6.47 3.20 1.43
CA ASP A 135 -5.52 3.55 0.38
C ASP A 135 -5.19 2.31 -0.46
N GLY A 136 -4.94 2.55 -1.75
CA GLY A 136 -4.46 1.49 -2.63
C GLY A 136 -3.07 1.06 -2.18
N ALA A 137 -2.69 -0.18 -2.41
CA ALA A 137 -1.38 -0.66 -2.02
C ALA A 137 -0.84 -1.73 -2.97
N LEU A 138 0.46 -1.72 -3.20
CA LEU A 138 1.20 -2.83 -3.78
C LEU A 138 1.81 -3.64 -2.63
N ILE A 139 1.41 -4.90 -2.51
CA ILE A 139 1.86 -5.82 -1.46
C ILE A 139 2.76 -6.87 -2.10
N LEU A 140 3.98 -7.00 -1.59
CA LEU A 140 4.94 -8.02 -1.98
C LEU A 140 5.03 -9.06 -0.86
N HIS A 141 4.75 -10.32 -1.20
CA HIS A 141 4.77 -11.44 -0.27
C HIS A 141 6.06 -12.23 -0.45
N ALA A 142 6.82 -12.46 0.63
CA ALA A 142 8.07 -13.20 0.60
C ALA A 142 8.26 -14.09 1.82
N GLY A 143 7.80 -15.35 1.72
CA GLY A 143 7.80 -16.28 2.85
C GLY A 143 7.01 -15.69 4.03
N ASP A 144 7.70 -15.45 5.14
CA ASP A 144 7.09 -14.94 6.38
C ASP A 144 6.96 -13.41 6.45
N TYR A 145 7.39 -12.70 5.39
CA TYR A 145 7.42 -11.24 5.38
C TYR A 145 6.51 -10.68 4.28
N THR A 146 5.74 -9.65 4.64
CA THR A 146 4.91 -8.89 3.71
C THR A 146 5.39 -7.45 3.68
N LEU A 147 5.69 -6.95 2.48
CA LEU A 147 6.11 -5.58 2.28
C LEU A 147 4.98 -4.82 1.59
N ARG A 148 4.47 -3.77 2.24
CA ARG A 148 3.34 -2.97 1.77
C ARG A 148 3.82 -1.59 1.31
N HIS A 149 3.55 -1.25 0.06
CA HIS A 149 3.80 0.07 -0.51
C HIS A 149 2.48 0.77 -0.82
N VAL A 150 2.21 1.90 -0.16
CA VAL A 150 0.94 2.63 -0.28
C VAL A 150 0.93 3.48 -1.55
N LEU A 151 -0.16 3.41 -2.32
CA LEU A 151 -0.37 4.07 -3.60
C LEU A 151 -1.39 5.20 -3.45
N ARG A 152 -0.89 6.44 -3.35
CA ARG A 152 -1.70 7.63 -3.03
C ARG A 152 -2.40 8.20 -4.25
N SER A 153 -1.80 8.12 -5.44
CA SER A 153 -2.40 8.66 -6.66
C SER A 153 -3.08 7.58 -7.52
N ALA A 154 -3.94 8.04 -8.44
CA ALA A 154 -4.55 7.15 -9.44
C ALA A 154 -3.51 6.62 -10.45
N ASP A 155 -2.54 7.45 -10.82
CA ASP A 155 -1.45 7.07 -11.73
C ASP A 155 -0.56 6.00 -11.10
N ALA A 156 -0.18 6.16 -9.82
CA ALA A 156 0.56 5.13 -9.10
C ALA A 156 -0.18 3.80 -8.98
N ARG A 157 -1.51 3.84 -8.79
CA ARG A 157 -2.34 2.61 -8.82
C ARG A 157 -2.35 1.95 -10.18
N ARG A 158 -2.53 2.73 -11.25
CA ARG A 158 -2.51 2.22 -12.62
C ARG A 158 -1.17 1.58 -12.96
N ASP A 159 -0.10 2.26 -12.60
CA ASP A 159 1.26 1.85 -12.91
C ASP A 159 1.76 0.71 -12.02
N ALA A 160 1.18 0.55 -10.82
CA ALA A 160 1.48 -0.59 -9.94
C ALA A 160 1.22 -1.94 -10.61
N HIS A 161 0.23 -2.04 -11.49
CA HIS A 161 -0.03 -3.26 -12.27
C HIS A 161 1.13 -3.58 -13.25
N LEU A 162 1.72 -2.57 -13.88
CA LEU A 162 2.89 -2.74 -14.75
C LEU A 162 4.11 -3.18 -13.94
N VAL A 163 4.31 -2.57 -12.77
CA VAL A 163 5.40 -2.92 -11.86
C VAL A 163 5.22 -4.33 -11.29
N ALA A 164 3.99 -4.72 -10.95
CA ALA A 164 3.66 -6.06 -10.50
C ALA A 164 3.94 -7.11 -11.58
N GLN A 165 3.55 -6.84 -12.83
CA GLN A 165 3.89 -7.71 -13.96
C GLN A 165 5.41 -7.81 -14.13
N ARG A 166 6.14 -6.69 -14.08
CA ARG A 166 7.60 -6.69 -14.22
C ARG A 166 8.29 -7.45 -13.11
N LEU A 167 7.81 -7.34 -11.87
CA LEU A 167 8.31 -8.12 -10.73
C LEU A 167 8.12 -9.62 -10.96
N TYR A 168 6.97 -10.04 -11.50
CA TYR A 168 6.70 -11.43 -11.81
C TYR A 168 7.62 -11.97 -12.91
N GLU A 169 7.84 -11.19 -13.97
CA GLU A 169 8.79 -11.53 -15.04
C GLU A 169 10.22 -11.69 -14.50
N LEU A 170 10.68 -10.77 -13.64
CA LEU A 170 12.02 -10.83 -13.07
C LEU A 170 12.16 -11.98 -12.07
N ALA A 171 11.16 -12.21 -11.21
CA ALA A 171 11.19 -13.31 -10.24
C ALA A 171 11.19 -14.68 -10.92
N SER A 172 10.41 -14.84 -12.00
CA SER A 172 10.42 -16.07 -12.80
C SER A 172 11.74 -16.29 -13.54
N ALA A 173 12.39 -15.22 -14.02
CA ALA A 173 13.71 -15.32 -14.64
C ALA A 173 14.79 -15.80 -13.65
N VAL A 174 14.76 -15.33 -12.41
CA VAL A 174 15.71 -15.75 -11.35
C VAL A 174 15.52 -17.22 -10.97
N GLY A 175 14.27 -17.71 -10.92
CA GLY A 175 13.98 -19.12 -10.63
C GLY A 175 14.23 -20.08 -11.80
N SER A 176 14.31 -19.54 -13.02
CA SER A 176 14.47 -20.33 -14.25
C SER A 176 15.93 -20.45 -14.70
N GLU A 177 16.90 -20.03 -13.88
CA GLU A 177 18.31 -20.27 -14.19
C GLU A 177 18.47 -21.79 -14.37
N PRO A 178 18.68 -22.26 -15.61
CA PRO A 178 18.64 -23.68 -15.90
C PRO A 178 19.76 -24.31 -15.11
N ALA A 179 19.52 -25.51 -14.59
CA ALA A 179 20.57 -26.40 -14.10
C ALA A 179 21.49 -26.86 -15.26
N ALA A 180 22.06 -25.90 -15.99
CA ALA A 180 22.95 -26.06 -17.12
C ALA A 180 24.39 -26.10 -16.59
N ASP A 181 24.75 -27.21 -15.92
CA ASP A 181 26.02 -27.91 -16.12
C ASP A 181 26.16 -29.11 -15.15
N ALA A 182 25.23 -30.07 -15.26
CA ALA A 182 25.47 -31.44 -14.80
C ALA A 182 25.52 -32.44 -15.97
N THR A 183 25.71 -31.96 -17.20
CA THR A 183 26.10 -32.80 -18.34
C THR A 183 27.57 -32.56 -18.62
N ALA A 184 28.42 -33.05 -17.72
CA ALA A 184 29.82 -33.27 -18.04
C ALA A 184 29.89 -34.11 -19.33
N PRO A 185 30.77 -33.78 -20.29
CA PRO A 185 30.99 -34.66 -21.43
C PRO A 185 31.46 -36.01 -20.92
N GLU A 186 30.67 -37.03 -21.23
CA GLU A 186 30.97 -38.44 -21.06
C GLU A 186 32.29 -38.74 -21.80
N ALA A 187 33.39 -38.63 -21.07
CA ALA A 187 34.71 -39.04 -21.52
C ALA A 187 34.75 -40.57 -21.51
N GLU A 188 34.68 -41.10 -22.72
CA GLU A 188 35.13 -42.40 -23.20
C GLU A 188 36.11 -43.19 -22.29
N GLN A 189 35.63 -44.35 -21.83
CA GLN A 189 36.32 -45.65 -21.65
C GLN A 189 37.39 -45.88 -20.54
N ALA A 190 36.97 -46.74 -19.59
CA ALA A 190 37.65 -47.92 -18.99
C ALA A 190 38.73 -47.73 -17.88
N PRO A 191 38.94 -48.70 -16.93
CA PRO A 191 38.53 -50.10 -16.95
C PRO A 191 37.73 -50.62 -15.72
N LEU A 192 37.15 -51.80 -15.95
CA LEU A 192 36.63 -52.81 -15.02
C LEU A 192 37.23 -52.76 -13.60
N TRP A 193 36.39 -52.45 -12.61
CA TRP A 193 36.61 -52.85 -11.22
C TRP A 193 35.54 -53.88 -10.82
N PRO A 194 35.91 -54.91 -10.05
CA PRO A 194 35.01 -55.99 -9.68
C PRO A 194 33.91 -55.52 -8.72
N SER A 195 32.72 -56.11 -8.91
CA SER A 195 31.54 -55.98 -8.07
C SER A 195 31.87 -56.10 -6.58
N VAL A 196 31.49 -55.08 -5.81
CA VAL A 196 31.34 -55.17 -4.36
C VAL A 196 29.84 -55.26 -4.06
N GLU A 197 29.48 -56.31 -3.34
CA GLU A 197 28.10 -56.70 -3.00
C GLU A 197 27.39 -55.67 -2.10
N PRO A 198 26.04 -55.63 -2.12
CA PRO A 198 25.27 -54.72 -1.27
C PRO A 198 25.24 -55.22 0.18
N ILE A 199 25.87 -54.47 1.08
CA ILE A 199 25.64 -54.65 2.52
C ILE A 199 24.26 -54.08 2.85
N THR A 200 23.35 -55.00 3.10
CA THR A 200 22.06 -54.78 3.73
C THR A 200 22.29 -54.42 5.19
N SER A 201 21.86 -53.24 5.63
CA SER A 201 21.64 -52.98 7.06
C SER A 201 20.61 -51.87 7.23
N PHE A 202 19.35 -52.27 7.25
CA PHE A 202 18.27 -51.49 7.84
C PHE A 202 18.52 -51.36 9.34
N GLY A 203 18.82 -50.14 9.78
CA GLY A 203 18.77 -49.78 11.20
C GLY A 203 17.33 -49.45 11.62
N PRO A 204 16.90 -49.85 12.83
CA PRO A 204 15.52 -49.71 13.28
C PRO A 204 15.12 -48.26 13.54
N MET A 205 13.91 -47.97 13.09
CA MET A 205 13.11 -46.78 13.36
C MET A 205 12.90 -46.60 14.87
N PRO A 206 13.16 -45.42 15.46
CA PRO A 206 12.70 -45.12 16.81
C PRO A 206 11.17 -44.91 16.82
N PRO A 207 10.50 -45.27 17.92
CA PRO A 207 9.05 -45.36 18.02
C PRO A 207 8.36 -44.00 18.16
N ASP A 208 7.09 -44.00 17.74
CA ASP A 208 6.08 -42.96 17.83
C ASP A 208 6.13 -42.14 19.14
N GLU A 209 6.31 -40.83 19.01
CA GLU A 209 5.91 -39.86 20.03
C GLU A 209 4.39 -39.63 19.93
N PRO A 210 3.61 -39.90 20.99
CA PRO A 210 2.19 -39.64 20.99
C PRO A 210 1.89 -38.14 21.09
N ALA A 211 0.96 -37.72 20.23
CA ALA A 211 0.37 -36.39 20.17
C ALA A 211 -0.14 -35.91 21.54
N THR A 212 0.44 -34.82 22.02
CA THR A 212 -0.07 -34.04 23.15
C THR A 212 -1.34 -33.31 22.71
N ALA A 213 -2.47 -33.67 23.32
CA ALA A 213 -3.74 -32.97 23.15
C ALA A 213 -3.63 -31.51 23.64
N PRO A 214 -4.27 -30.54 22.97
CA PRO A 214 -4.37 -29.18 23.48
C PRO A 214 -5.35 -29.13 24.66
N GLU A 215 -4.79 -28.77 25.82
CA GLU A 215 -5.52 -28.48 27.04
C GLU A 215 -6.48 -27.30 26.81
N SER A 216 -7.77 -27.57 26.98
CA SER A 216 -8.83 -26.56 26.97
C SER A 216 -8.78 -25.78 28.27
N ALA A 217 -8.00 -24.70 28.33
CA ALA A 217 -8.07 -23.73 29.42
C ALA A 217 -9.09 -22.64 29.07
N THR A 218 -10.29 -22.84 29.61
CA THR A 218 -11.29 -21.81 29.82
C THR A 218 -10.75 -20.87 30.89
N GLU A 219 -10.41 -19.63 30.53
CA GLU A 219 -10.22 -18.58 31.53
C GLU A 219 -11.15 -17.41 31.22
N ALA A 220 -12.19 -17.34 32.05
CA ALA A 220 -13.17 -16.30 32.08
C ALA A 220 -12.72 -15.20 33.05
N GLY A 221 -12.70 -13.97 32.54
CA GLY A 221 -12.91 -12.75 33.33
C GLY A 221 -11.70 -11.82 33.46
N PRO A 222 -11.89 -10.58 33.95
CA PRO A 222 -13.09 -9.74 33.91
C PRO A 222 -12.88 -8.43 33.11
N THR A 223 -14.01 -7.87 32.71
CA THR A 223 -14.22 -6.52 32.19
C THR A 223 -13.52 -5.45 33.03
N PRO A 224 -12.68 -4.57 32.45
CA PRO A 224 -12.28 -3.33 33.09
C PRO A 224 -13.39 -2.27 32.92
N GLU A 225 -13.84 -1.73 34.05
CA GLU A 225 -14.71 -0.56 34.16
C GLU A 225 -14.25 0.60 33.27
N ALA A 226 -15.19 1.15 32.51
CA ALA A 226 -15.06 2.45 31.88
C ALA A 226 -15.13 3.56 32.95
N GLY A 227 -13.98 4.12 33.32
CA GLY A 227 -13.91 5.40 34.02
C GLY A 227 -14.17 6.55 33.04
N PRO A 228 -14.95 7.59 33.41
CA PRO A 228 -15.13 8.77 32.58
C PRO A 228 -13.90 9.68 32.70
N THR A 229 -13.03 9.67 31.70
CA THR A 229 -11.96 10.67 31.61
C THR A 229 -12.55 11.96 31.06
N THR A 230 -12.67 12.92 31.96
CA THR A 230 -12.94 14.35 31.75
C THR A 230 -12.25 14.87 30.50
N ALA A 231 -13.04 15.39 29.56
CA ALA A 231 -12.57 16.17 28.43
C ALA A 231 -11.99 17.50 28.94
N GLU A 232 -10.67 17.62 28.91
CA GLU A 232 -9.97 18.88 29.10
C GLU A 232 -10.15 19.74 27.85
N ALA A 233 -10.76 20.90 28.02
CA ALA A 233 -11.01 21.87 26.96
C ALA A 233 -9.69 22.48 26.46
N PRO A 234 -9.47 22.64 25.15
CA PRO A 234 -8.31 23.38 24.65
C PRO A 234 -8.46 24.87 24.99
N PRO A 235 -7.38 25.56 25.42
CA PRO A 235 -7.41 27.00 25.63
C PRO A 235 -7.64 27.76 24.32
N ALA A 236 -8.36 28.86 24.44
CA ALA A 236 -8.70 29.79 23.38
C ALA A 236 -7.46 30.22 22.58
N ALA A 237 -7.60 30.20 21.26
CA ALA A 237 -6.64 30.77 20.34
C ALA A 237 -6.55 32.28 20.57
N ASP A 238 -5.33 32.75 20.84
CA ASP A 238 -4.98 34.17 20.77
C ASP A 238 -5.14 34.64 19.32
N GLU A 239 -6.21 35.37 19.12
CA GLU A 239 -6.49 36.23 17.98
C GLU A 239 -5.72 37.53 18.20
N GLN A 240 -4.58 37.74 17.52
CA GLN A 240 -4.11 39.09 17.15
C GLN A 240 -2.85 39.12 16.25
N ALA A 241 -2.98 39.95 15.20
CA ALA A 241 -1.93 40.72 14.52
C ALA A 241 -0.98 39.94 13.58
N ALA A 242 -0.64 40.39 12.37
CA ALA A 242 -0.97 41.60 11.62
C ALA A 242 -0.51 41.40 10.15
N GLU A 243 -1.01 42.29 9.29
CA GLU A 243 -0.48 42.77 7.99
C GLU A 243 0.99 42.36 7.69
N GLU A 244 1.36 41.88 6.50
CA GLU A 244 1.38 42.65 5.26
C GLU A 244 1.11 41.76 4.04
N ARG A 245 0.05 42.07 3.28
CA ARG A 245 -0.10 41.59 1.90
C ARG A 245 0.60 42.59 0.99
N GLY A 246 1.77 42.21 0.50
CA GLY A 246 2.40 42.86 -0.64
C GLY A 246 1.52 42.72 -1.88
N THR A 247 1.05 43.85 -2.41
CA THR A 247 0.36 43.96 -3.69
C THR A 247 1.29 43.51 -4.82
N PRO A 248 0.96 42.49 -5.63
CA PRO A 248 1.73 42.18 -6.82
C PRO A 248 1.54 43.28 -7.88
N ALA A 249 2.66 43.79 -8.41
CA ALA A 249 2.68 44.76 -9.49
C ALA A 249 2.01 44.20 -10.76
N PRO A 250 1.30 45.04 -11.54
CA PRO A 250 0.72 44.62 -12.81
C PRO A 250 1.82 44.29 -13.84
N PRO A 251 1.58 43.32 -14.75
CA PRO A 251 2.56 42.98 -15.79
C PRO A 251 2.75 44.14 -16.77
N SER A 252 4.02 44.48 -17.03
CA SER A 252 4.41 45.45 -18.06
C SER A 252 3.90 45.01 -19.43
N PRO A 253 3.20 45.89 -20.16
CA PRO A 253 2.75 45.58 -21.50
C PRO A 253 3.83 46.01 -22.51
N TRP A 254 4.21 45.08 -23.40
CA TRP A 254 4.95 45.30 -24.66
C TRP A 254 6.45 45.65 -24.59
N GLN A 255 7.28 44.69 -25.00
CA GLN A 255 8.45 44.98 -25.83
C GLN A 255 8.39 44.12 -27.10
N PRO A 256 8.26 44.74 -28.29
CA PRO A 256 8.38 44.02 -29.56
C PRO A 256 9.85 43.71 -29.89
N SER A 257 10.03 42.45 -30.31
CA SER A 257 11.09 41.80 -31.11
C SER A 257 12.47 42.46 -31.21
#